data_AF-A0A662BNR7-F1
#
_entry.id   AF-A0A662BNR7-F1
#
_cell.length_a   1.000
_cell.length_b   1.000
_cell.length_c   1.000
_cell.angle_alpha   90.00
_cell.angle_beta   90.00
_cell.angle_gamma   90.00
#
_symmetry.space_group_name_H-M   'P 1'
#
loop_
_entity.id
_entity.type
_entity.pdbx_description
1 polymer ?
#
loop_
_entity_poly.entity_id
_entity_poly.type
_entity_poly.pdbx_seq_one_letter_code
_entity_poly.pdbx_strand_id
1 'polypeptide(L)'
;MKKIALLLILTIAFGSCSKEEKIANSDDNMPVIKGKRTFIIGSYHQPKTANPFKTLAQNGYNYVKVNADSLELDKAEENNLNTWIYTTIFAKEDPENAKKKLAELINKYKDHPALLYWEIEDEPAYTWKSADARISPQRMQVAHDIIKSEDPDRENITNHGPVNLISTLKEYNSSTDLVAVDVYPIVPHG
;
A
#
# COMPACT_ATOMS: atom_id res chain seq x y z
N MET A 1 4.07 61.44 -35.48
CA MET A 1 3.94 59.97 -35.64
C MET A 1 4.50 59.31 -34.38
N LYS A 2 3.63 58.87 -33.45
CA LYS A 2 4.05 58.19 -32.22
C LYS A 2 4.06 56.67 -32.49
N LYS A 3 5.22 56.03 -32.38
CA LYS A 3 5.35 54.56 -32.44
C LYS A 3 4.92 54.00 -31.09
N ILE A 4 3.82 53.26 -31.07
CA ILE A 4 3.37 52.45 -29.93
C ILE A 4 4.14 51.13 -30.01
N ALA A 5 5.00 50.87 -29.04
CA ALA A 5 5.65 49.57 -28.89
C ALA A 5 4.69 48.65 -28.12
N LEU A 6 4.23 47.59 -28.79
CA LEU A 6 3.39 46.56 -28.22
C LEU A 6 4.29 45.58 -27.46
N LEU A 7 4.24 45.60 -26.13
CA LEU A 7 4.98 44.65 -25.28
C LEU A 7 4.15 43.38 -25.14
N LEU A 8 4.56 42.31 -25.84
CA LEU A 8 3.96 40.98 -25.74
C LEU A 8 4.48 40.31 -24.46
N ILE A 9 3.65 40.22 -23.42
CA ILE A 9 3.98 39.48 -22.20
C ILE A 9 3.66 38.01 -22.46
N LEU A 10 4.71 37.23 -22.69
CA LEU A 10 4.64 35.77 -22.81
C LEU A 10 4.55 35.18 -21.39
N THR A 11 3.35 34.87 -20.92
CA THR A 11 3.14 34.10 -19.69
C THR A 11 3.55 32.65 -19.93
N ILE A 12 4.79 32.32 -19.55
CA ILE A 12 5.22 30.93 -19.44
C ILE A 12 4.48 30.33 -18.24
N ALA A 13 3.41 29.59 -18.53
CA ALA A 13 2.79 28.70 -17.56
C ALA A 13 3.81 27.59 -17.26
N PHE A 14 4.55 27.73 -16.16
CA PHE A 14 5.22 26.59 -15.57
C PHE A 14 4.12 25.61 -15.15
N GLY A 15 3.86 24.63 -16.00
CA GLY A 15 3.20 23.41 -15.58
C GLY A 15 4.06 22.83 -14.47
N SER A 16 3.63 23.02 -13.22
CA SER A 16 4.15 22.25 -12.10
C SER A 16 3.76 20.81 -12.41
N CYS A 17 4.66 20.10 -13.09
CA CYS A 17 4.71 18.66 -13.03
C CYS A 17 5.10 18.36 -11.57
N SER A 18 4.11 18.39 -10.68
CA SER A 18 4.27 17.80 -9.36
C SER A 18 4.41 16.32 -9.63
N LYS A 19 5.66 15.87 -9.79
CA LYS A 19 5.99 14.49 -9.42
C LYS A 19 5.43 14.33 -8.02
N GLU A 20 4.36 13.57 -7.92
CA GLU A 20 3.73 13.24 -6.66
C GLU A 20 4.84 12.80 -5.70
N GLU A 21 4.95 13.50 -4.57
CA GLU A 21 6.06 13.31 -3.65
C GLU A 21 5.96 11.89 -3.10
N LYS A 22 6.90 11.06 -3.58
CA LYS A 22 7.15 9.68 -3.21
C LYS A 22 7.10 9.49 -1.70
N ILE A 23 6.75 8.27 -1.28
CA ILE A 23 7.08 7.81 0.07
C ILE A 23 8.60 7.83 0.17
N ALA A 24 9.13 8.80 0.90
CA ALA A 24 10.52 8.82 1.32
C ALA A 24 10.56 8.38 2.77
N ASN A 25 11.46 7.45 3.10
CA ASN A 25 11.73 7.11 4.49
C ASN A 25 12.64 8.17 5.10
N SER A 26 12.22 8.79 6.20
CA SER A 26 13.13 9.61 7.01
C SER A 26 14.21 8.75 7.66
N ASP A 27 15.22 9.38 8.26
CA ASP A 27 16.32 8.69 8.97
C ASP A 27 15.84 7.71 10.06
N ASP A 28 14.59 7.82 10.49
CA ASP A 28 13.92 6.96 11.46
C ASP A 28 12.81 6.05 10.87
N ASN A 29 12.85 5.80 9.56
CA ASN A 29 11.94 4.93 8.82
C ASN A 29 10.45 5.33 8.89
N MET A 30 10.17 6.59 9.17
CA MET A 30 8.81 7.10 9.10
C MET A 30 8.51 7.58 7.68
N PRO A 31 7.34 7.22 7.12
CA PRO A 31 7.01 7.62 5.76
C PRO A 31 6.75 9.13 5.69
N VAL A 32 7.32 9.75 4.67
CA VAL A 32 6.97 11.10 4.24
C VAL A 32 5.91 10.98 3.16
N ILE A 33 4.68 11.41 3.47
CA ILE A 33 3.52 11.31 2.59
C ILE A 33 3.13 12.74 2.20
N LYS A 34 3.12 13.05 0.89
CA LYS A 34 2.79 14.38 0.37
C LYS A 34 3.61 15.49 1.08
N GLY A 35 4.91 15.26 1.24
CA GLY A 35 5.86 16.19 1.86
C GLY A 35 5.82 16.24 3.39
N LYS A 36 4.96 15.42 4.04
CA LYS A 36 4.78 15.43 5.49
C LYS A 36 5.18 14.09 6.10
N ARG A 37 6.14 14.13 7.03
CA ARG A 37 6.45 12.99 7.91
C ARG A 37 5.18 12.57 8.66
N THR A 38 4.76 11.33 8.48
CA THR A 38 3.43 10.87 8.88
C THR A 38 3.53 9.63 9.77
N PHE A 39 2.92 9.70 10.95
CA PHE A 39 2.68 8.53 11.79
C PHE A 39 1.41 7.83 11.32
N ILE A 40 1.53 6.57 10.89
CA ILE A 40 0.39 5.82 10.36
C ILE A 40 -0.52 5.36 11.50
N ILE A 41 -1.79 5.74 11.42
CA ILE A 41 -2.87 5.25 12.28
C ILE A 41 -3.88 4.58 11.36
N GLY A 42 -3.76 3.25 11.28
CA GLY A 42 -4.45 2.39 10.33
C GLY A 42 -5.68 1.70 10.89
N SER A 43 -6.64 1.36 10.01
CA SER A 43 -7.70 0.39 10.31
C SER A 43 -7.82 -0.65 9.20
N TYR A 44 -7.84 -1.94 9.58
CA TYR A 44 -8.18 -3.05 8.67
C TYR A 44 -9.67 -3.06 8.30
N HIS A 45 -10.52 -2.49 9.16
CA HIS A 45 -11.97 -2.54 9.01
C HIS A 45 -12.58 -1.15 8.89
N GLN A 46 -13.52 -1.02 7.96
CA GLN A 46 -14.36 0.15 7.85
C GLN A 46 -15.48 0.06 8.92
N PRO A 47 -15.78 1.16 9.63
CA PRO A 47 -16.85 1.17 10.62
C PRO A 47 -18.22 1.03 9.93
N LYS A 48 -19.18 0.39 10.59
CA LYS A 48 -20.54 0.19 10.05
C LYS A 48 -21.38 1.46 10.20
N THR A 49 -21.07 2.50 9.43
CA THR A 49 -21.79 3.78 9.40
C THR A 49 -22.23 4.15 7.99
N ALA A 50 -23.06 5.18 7.84
CA ALA A 50 -23.47 5.67 6.53
C ALA A 50 -22.29 6.25 5.70
N ASN A 51 -21.23 6.71 6.35
CA ASN A 51 -20.05 7.32 5.71
C ASN A 51 -18.76 6.80 6.39
N PRO A 52 -18.34 5.55 6.12
CA PRO A 52 -17.27 4.89 6.86
C PRO A 52 -15.93 5.64 6.82
N PHE A 53 -15.52 6.10 5.63
CA PHE A 53 -14.27 6.84 5.43
C PHE A 53 -14.27 8.17 6.19
N LYS A 54 -15.38 8.92 6.12
CA LYS A 54 -15.54 10.15 6.91
C LYS A 54 -15.48 9.87 8.40
N THR A 55 -16.14 8.81 8.86
CA THR A 55 -16.10 8.40 10.28
C THR A 55 -14.66 8.09 10.71
N LEU A 56 -13.89 7.34 9.93
CA LEU A 56 -12.48 7.05 10.24
C LEU A 56 -11.65 8.34 10.34
N ALA A 57 -11.71 9.20 9.33
CA ALA A 57 -10.95 10.46 9.30
C ALA A 57 -11.29 11.37 10.50
N GLN A 58 -12.57 11.49 10.86
CA GLN A 58 -13.02 12.27 12.01
C GLN A 58 -12.57 11.69 13.36
N ASN A 59 -12.23 10.40 13.41
CA ASN A 59 -11.70 9.73 14.60
C ASN A 59 -10.15 9.61 14.59
N GLY A 60 -9.48 10.35 13.70
CA GLY A 60 -8.02 10.47 13.70
C GLY A 60 -7.26 9.37 12.93
N TYR A 61 -7.96 8.47 12.26
CA TYR A 61 -7.32 7.53 11.33
C TYR A 61 -6.84 8.27 10.08
N ASN A 62 -5.70 7.85 9.53
CA ASN A 62 -5.12 8.42 8.30
C ASN A 62 -4.74 7.35 7.26
N TYR A 63 -5.06 6.08 7.53
CA TYR A 63 -4.72 4.94 6.69
C TYR A 63 -5.80 3.85 6.86
N VAL A 64 -6.25 3.22 5.77
CA VAL A 64 -7.33 2.22 5.82
C VAL A 64 -7.18 1.16 4.74
N LYS A 65 -7.52 -0.09 5.08
CA LYS A 65 -7.61 -1.16 4.09
C LYS A 65 -8.81 -0.92 3.20
N VAL A 66 -8.60 -0.97 1.89
CA VAL A 66 -9.70 -0.97 0.91
C VAL A 66 -9.66 -2.22 0.06
N ASN A 67 -10.81 -2.51 -0.56
CA ASN A 67 -10.82 -3.44 -1.67
C ASN A 67 -10.16 -2.80 -2.90
N ALA A 68 -9.73 -3.63 -3.86
CA ALA A 68 -9.27 -3.16 -5.16
C ALA A 68 -10.47 -2.60 -5.97
N ASP A 69 -10.95 -1.42 -5.59
CA ASP A 69 -12.16 -0.77 -6.07
C ASP A 69 -11.94 0.75 -6.13
N SER A 70 -12.17 1.35 -7.31
CA SER A 70 -11.95 2.79 -7.52
C SER A 70 -12.84 3.66 -6.63
N LEU A 71 -14.09 3.26 -6.38
CA LEU A 71 -15.01 4.04 -5.55
C LEU A 71 -14.58 4.04 -4.07
N GLU A 72 -14.00 2.95 -3.56
CA GLU A 72 -13.42 2.94 -2.21
C GLU A 72 -12.19 3.85 -2.11
N LEU A 73 -11.31 3.79 -3.12
CA LEU A 73 -10.12 4.64 -3.19
C LEU A 73 -10.48 6.14 -3.31
N ASP A 74 -11.44 6.49 -4.17
CA ASP A 74 -11.95 7.85 -4.35
C ASP A 74 -12.51 8.38 -3.02
N LYS A 75 -13.36 7.58 -2.34
CA LYS A 75 -13.93 7.96 -1.04
C LYS A 75 -12.87 8.11 0.06
N ALA A 76 -11.83 7.30 0.04
CA ALA A 76 -10.71 7.45 0.97
C ALA A 76 -9.98 8.77 0.68
N GLU A 77 -9.69 9.07 -0.58
CA GLU A 77 -9.03 10.31 -1.00
C GLU A 77 -9.83 11.55 -0.60
N GLU A 78 -11.14 11.58 -0.88
CA GLU A 78 -12.06 12.66 -0.52
C GLU A 78 -12.03 12.98 0.99
N ASN A 79 -11.70 11.99 1.82
CA ASN A 79 -11.60 12.11 3.28
C ASN A 79 -10.15 12.23 3.78
N ASN A 80 -9.18 12.44 2.88
CA ASN A 80 -7.74 12.54 3.18
C ASN A 80 -7.16 11.30 3.87
N LEU A 81 -7.68 10.12 3.55
CA LEU A 81 -7.17 8.84 4.02
C LEU A 81 -6.21 8.25 2.98
N ASN A 82 -5.08 7.75 3.46
CA ASN A 82 -4.24 6.86 2.68
C ASN A 82 -4.82 5.43 2.73
N THR A 83 -4.41 4.58 1.80
CA THR A 83 -4.97 3.24 1.67
C THR A 83 -3.91 2.19 1.35
N TRP A 84 -4.25 0.94 1.61
CA TRP A 84 -3.58 -0.19 0.98
C TRP A 84 -4.57 -1.18 0.42
N ILE A 85 -4.10 -1.89 -0.60
CA ILE A 85 -4.83 -2.94 -1.27
C ILE A 85 -4.13 -4.26 -1.02
N TYR A 86 -4.94 -5.22 -0.60
CA TYR A 86 -4.56 -6.62 -0.55
C TYR A 86 -4.63 -7.22 -1.95
N THR A 87 -3.50 -7.58 -2.55
CA THR A 87 -3.49 -8.16 -3.91
C THR A 87 -3.95 -9.61 -3.91
N THR A 88 -3.78 -10.31 -2.77
CA THR A 88 -3.95 -11.76 -2.58
C THR A 88 -2.99 -12.57 -3.45
N ILE A 89 -2.34 -13.58 -2.88
CA ILE A 89 -1.53 -14.47 -3.72
C ILE A 89 -2.41 -15.38 -4.57
N PHE A 90 -2.06 -15.49 -5.84
CA PHE A 90 -2.82 -16.30 -6.78
C PHE A 90 -2.66 -17.80 -6.55
N ALA A 91 -3.72 -18.54 -6.90
CA ALA A 91 -3.83 -19.98 -6.76
C ALA A 91 -2.79 -20.71 -7.66
N LYS A 92 -2.33 -21.89 -7.23
CA LYS A 92 -1.20 -22.60 -7.88
C LYS A 92 -1.57 -23.21 -9.23
N GLU A 93 -2.87 -23.38 -9.48
CA GLU A 93 -3.41 -24.24 -10.52
C GLU A 93 -3.35 -23.60 -11.92
N ASP A 94 -3.21 -22.26 -12.00
CA ASP A 94 -3.06 -21.52 -13.26
C ASP A 94 -2.12 -20.31 -13.12
N PRO A 95 -0.79 -20.53 -13.02
CA PRO A 95 0.18 -19.49 -12.73
C PRO A 95 0.23 -18.36 -13.77
N GLU A 96 0.06 -18.64 -15.06
CA GLU A 96 0.22 -17.60 -16.09
C GLU A 96 -0.95 -16.61 -16.11
N ASN A 97 -2.18 -17.11 -16.04
CA ASN A 97 -3.37 -16.26 -15.91
C ASN A 97 -3.36 -15.47 -14.61
N ALA A 98 -2.90 -16.12 -13.54
CA ALA A 98 -2.72 -15.52 -12.24
C ALA A 98 -1.75 -14.32 -12.25
N LYS A 99 -0.56 -14.48 -12.86
CA LYS A 99 0.39 -13.38 -13.05
C LYS A 99 -0.22 -12.24 -13.85
N LYS A 100 -0.95 -12.56 -14.92
CA LYS A 100 -1.64 -11.57 -15.75
C LYS A 100 -2.67 -10.78 -14.95
N LYS A 101 -3.51 -11.45 -14.15
CA LYS A 101 -4.51 -10.80 -13.29
C LYS A 101 -3.87 -9.89 -12.25
N LEU A 102 -2.74 -10.31 -11.66
CA LEU A 102 -1.99 -9.45 -10.74
C LEU A 102 -1.50 -8.20 -11.48
N ALA A 103 -0.83 -8.35 -12.63
CA ALA A 103 -0.35 -7.21 -13.42
C ALA A 103 -1.50 -6.27 -13.84
N GLU A 104 -2.66 -6.81 -14.23
CA GLU A 104 -3.86 -6.03 -14.54
C GLU A 104 -4.38 -5.25 -13.33
N LEU A 105 -4.39 -5.87 -12.14
CA LEU A 105 -4.77 -5.21 -10.89
C LEU A 105 -3.81 -4.07 -10.54
N ILE A 106 -2.50 -4.31 -10.61
CA ILE A 106 -1.49 -3.28 -10.30
C ILE A 106 -1.62 -2.12 -11.29
N ASN A 107 -1.65 -2.39 -12.59
CA ASN A 107 -1.81 -1.35 -13.61
C ASN A 107 -3.10 -0.55 -13.47
N LYS A 108 -4.17 -1.15 -12.93
CA LYS A 108 -5.44 -0.47 -12.74
C LYS A 108 -5.41 0.57 -11.60
N TYR A 109 -4.65 0.32 -10.53
CA TYR A 109 -4.73 1.14 -9.31
C TYR A 109 -3.42 1.80 -8.87
N LYS A 110 -2.28 1.46 -9.47
CA LYS A 110 -0.96 2.01 -9.10
C LYS A 110 -0.88 3.54 -9.14
N ASP A 111 -1.65 4.18 -10.01
CA ASP A 111 -1.64 5.63 -10.16
C ASP A 111 -2.68 6.33 -9.27
N HIS A 112 -3.37 5.59 -8.38
CA HIS A 112 -4.36 6.19 -7.50
C HIS A 112 -3.67 6.95 -6.34
N PRO A 113 -3.96 8.25 -6.13
CA PRO A 113 -3.27 9.11 -5.16
C PRO A 113 -3.49 8.71 -3.68
N ALA A 114 -4.59 8.03 -3.38
CA ALA A 114 -4.84 7.46 -2.06
C ALA A 114 -4.08 6.14 -1.81
N LEU A 115 -3.53 5.46 -2.82
CA LEU A 115 -2.86 4.18 -2.65
C LEU A 115 -1.42 4.38 -2.17
N LEU A 116 -1.14 3.91 -0.96
CA LEU A 116 0.16 4.03 -0.31
C LEU A 116 0.99 2.76 -0.44
N TYR A 117 0.40 1.60 -0.19
CA TYR A 117 1.13 0.32 -0.16
C TYR A 117 0.35 -0.80 -0.84
N TRP A 118 1.09 -1.79 -1.33
CA TRP A 118 0.55 -3.10 -1.71
C TRP A 118 0.80 -4.10 -0.61
N GLU A 119 -0.19 -4.93 -0.29
CA GLU A 119 -0.01 -6.10 0.58
C GLU A 119 -0.17 -7.37 -0.25
N ILE A 120 0.91 -8.16 -0.36
CA ILE A 120 0.89 -9.38 -1.18
C ILE A 120 0.02 -10.44 -0.50
N GLU A 121 0.32 -10.73 0.76
CA GLU A 121 -0.34 -11.74 1.56
C GLU A 121 -0.20 -11.44 3.07
N ASP A 122 -1.24 -11.78 3.82
CA ASP A 122 -1.40 -11.58 5.25
C ASP A 122 -0.95 -12.83 6.01
N GLU A 123 0.07 -12.74 6.84
CA GLU A 123 0.65 -13.86 7.59
C GLU A 123 1.04 -15.08 6.71
N PRO A 124 1.88 -14.91 5.67
CA PRO A 124 2.20 -16.00 4.74
C PRO A 124 2.91 -17.19 5.40
N ALA A 125 3.64 -16.95 6.49
CA ALA A 125 4.36 -17.98 7.25
C ALA A 125 3.48 -18.75 8.24
N TYR A 126 2.27 -18.28 8.51
CA TYR A 126 1.42 -18.83 9.57
C TYR A 126 0.44 -19.87 9.02
N THR A 127 0.51 -21.06 9.62
CA THR A 127 -0.50 -22.12 9.45
C THR A 127 -0.91 -22.61 10.84
N TRP A 128 -2.21 -22.63 11.13
CA TRP A 128 -2.68 -23.14 12.41
C TRP A 128 -2.23 -24.58 12.65
N LYS A 129 -1.57 -24.82 13.78
CA LYS A 129 -1.05 -26.14 14.20
C LYS A 129 -0.10 -26.80 13.19
N SER A 130 0.59 -26.03 12.36
CA SER A 130 1.66 -26.54 11.50
C SER A 130 2.88 -25.60 11.53
N ALA A 131 4.07 -26.18 11.33
CA ALA A 131 5.30 -25.42 11.09
C ALA A 131 5.45 -25.04 9.60
N ASP A 132 4.63 -25.61 8.72
CA ASP A 132 4.68 -25.32 7.30
C ASP A 132 4.14 -23.92 7.01
N ALA A 133 4.88 -23.17 6.21
CA ALA A 133 4.40 -21.89 5.69
C ALA A 133 3.17 -22.10 4.81
N ARG A 134 2.13 -21.27 5.02
CA ARG A 134 0.92 -21.27 4.20
C ARG A 134 1.25 -20.90 2.76
N ILE A 135 2.09 -19.89 2.59
CA ILE A 135 2.62 -19.42 1.31
C ILE A 135 4.14 -19.44 1.37
N SER A 136 4.80 -20.12 0.44
CA SER A 136 6.27 -20.19 0.45
C SER A 136 6.92 -18.85 0.09
N PRO A 137 8.13 -18.56 0.62
CA PRO A 137 8.89 -17.36 0.28
C PRO A 137 9.10 -17.15 -1.22
N GLN A 138 9.34 -18.23 -1.97
CA GLN A 138 9.55 -18.15 -3.43
C GLN A 138 8.28 -17.72 -4.16
N ARG A 139 7.10 -18.09 -3.66
CA ARG A 139 5.83 -17.64 -4.25
C ARG A 139 5.60 -16.15 -3.97
N MET A 140 5.92 -15.69 -2.76
CA MET A 140 5.91 -14.27 -2.42
C MET A 140 6.87 -13.48 -3.32
N GLN A 141 8.08 -14.00 -3.57
CA GLN A 141 9.04 -13.37 -4.48
C GLN A 141 8.48 -13.18 -5.89
N VAL A 142 7.84 -14.19 -6.47
CA VAL A 142 7.26 -14.08 -7.81
C VAL A 142 6.19 -12.99 -7.87
N ALA A 143 5.33 -12.90 -6.86
CA ALA A 143 4.31 -11.83 -6.79
C ALA A 143 4.97 -10.45 -6.64
N HIS A 144 5.96 -10.34 -5.75
CA HIS A 144 6.74 -9.12 -5.55
C HIS A 144 7.39 -8.63 -6.85
N ASP A 145 8.05 -9.51 -7.61
CA ASP A 145 8.73 -9.16 -8.85
C ASP A 145 7.77 -8.63 -9.91
N ILE A 146 6.55 -9.17 -9.97
CA ILE A 146 5.49 -8.67 -10.85
C ILE A 146 5.03 -7.29 -10.41
N ILE A 147 4.80 -7.09 -9.11
CA ILE A 147 4.41 -5.77 -8.59
C ILE A 147 5.49 -4.74 -8.92
N LYS A 148 6.77 -5.05 -8.69
CA LYS A 148 7.88 -4.13 -8.98
C LYS A 148 8.12 -3.90 -10.48
N SER A 149 7.75 -4.86 -11.34
CA SER A 149 7.73 -4.66 -12.80
C SER A 149 6.71 -3.59 -13.20
N GLU A 150 5.51 -3.65 -12.62
CA GLU A 150 4.39 -2.79 -13.03
C GLU A 150 4.33 -1.46 -12.25
N ASP A 151 4.78 -1.46 -11.00
CA ASP A 151 4.79 -0.35 -10.04
C ASP A 151 6.10 -0.36 -9.23
N PRO A 152 7.22 0.10 -9.83
CA PRO A 152 8.54 0.05 -9.21
C PRO A 152 8.70 1.01 -8.03
N ASP A 153 7.84 2.02 -7.93
CA ASP A 153 7.98 3.12 -6.97
C ASP A 153 7.26 2.83 -5.63
N ARG A 154 6.28 1.94 -5.62
CA ARG A 154 5.49 1.66 -4.41
C ARG A 154 6.06 0.51 -3.59
N GLU A 155 6.06 0.68 -2.27
CA GLU A 155 6.53 -0.33 -1.32
C GLU A 155 5.47 -1.44 -1.09
N ASN A 156 5.95 -2.66 -0.93
CA ASN A 156 5.18 -3.84 -0.59
C ASN A 156 5.28 -4.08 0.91
N ILE A 157 4.12 -4.09 1.57
CA ILE A 157 4.00 -4.51 2.97
C ILE A 157 3.78 -6.02 3.05
N THR A 158 4.35 -6.64 4.07
CA THR A 158 4.02 -8.01 4.46
C THR A 158 3.63 -8.00 5.92
N ASN A 159 2.41 -8.44 6.21
CA ASN A 159 1.96 -8.62 7.58
C ASN A 159 2.38 -10.00 8.09
N HIS A 160 2.99 -10.04 9.27
CA HIS A 160 3.39 -11.29 9.92
C HIS A 160 2.74 -11.42 11.29
N GLY A 161 2.17 -12.60 11.56
CA GLY A 161 1.90 -13.00 12.94
C GLY A 161 3.23 -13.27 13.67
N PRO A 162 3.42 -12.80 14.91
CA PRO A 162 4.62 -13.05 15.72
C PRO A 162 4.61 -14.47 16.33
N VAL A 163 4.31 -15.48 15.51
CA VAL A 163 4.05 -16.87 15.92
C VAL A 163 5.06 -17.86 15.32
N ASN A 164 5.88 -17.42 14.36
CA ASN A 164 6.97 -18.20 13.77
C ASN A 164 8.34 -17.78 14.33
N LEU A 165 9.37 -18.60 14.07
CA LEU A 165 10.76 -18.24 14.37
C LEU A 165 11.20 -17.05 13.52
N ILE A 166 12.08 -16.20 14.08
CA ILE A 166 12.72 -15.11 13.32
C ILE A 166 13.42 -15.65 12.06
N SER A 167 14.04 -16.82 12.13
CA SER A 167 14.69 -17.44 10.96
C SER A 167 13.69 -17.74 9.84
N THR A 168 12.47 -18.17 10.17
CA THR A 168 11.40 -18.42 9.19
C THR A 168 10.91 -17.11 8.58
N LEU A 169 10.69 -16.07 9.41
CA LEU A 169 10.23 -14.77 8.92
C LEU A 169 11.26 -14.10 8.00
N LYS A 170 12.56 -14.25 8.30
CA LYS A 170 13.66 -13.71 7.47
C LYS A 170 13.68 -14.24 6.04
N GLU A 171 13.11 -15.40 5.78
CA GLU A 171 13.04 -15.95 4.43
C GLU A 171 12.17 -15.09 3.49
N TYR A 172 11.25 -14.28 4.02
CA TYR A 172 10.37 -13.41 3.24
C TYR A 172 10.96 -12.03 2.93
N ASN A 173 12.07 -11.65 3.57
CA ASN A 173 12.65 -10.31 3.48
C ASN A 173 12.95 -9.85 2.04
N SER A 174 13.27 -10.77 1.12
CA SER A 174 13.55 -10.41 -0.28
C SER A 174 12.32 -9.96 -1.07
N SER A 175 11.12 -10.20 -0.53
CA SER A 175 9.83 -9.85 -1.11
C SER A 175 9.05 -8.83 -0.29
N THR A 176 9.69 -8.20 0.69
CA THR A 176 9.06 -7.30 1.66
C THR A 176 9.87 -6.03 1.81
N ASP A 177 9.25 -4.88 1.53
CA ASP A 177 9.87 -3.57 1.76
C ASP A 177 9.62 -3.08 3.19
N LEU A 178 8.40 -3.32 3.70
CA LEU A 178 8.01 -2.97 5.06
C LEU A 178 7.28 -4.13 5.76
N VAL A 179 7.71 -4.44 6.97
CA VAL A 179 7.12 -5.50 7.79
C VAL A 179 6.06 -4.90 8.72
N ALA A 180 4.83 -5.38 8.60
CA ALA A 180 3.80 -5.21 9.61
C ALA A 180 3.77 -6.46 10.51
N VAL A 181 3.35 -6.28 11.77
CA VAL A 181 3.27 -7.38 12.74
C VAL A 181 1.94 -7.35 13.47
N ASP A 182 1.20 -8.44 13.36
CA ASP A 182 -0.07 -8.67 14.04
C ASP A 182 0.18 -9.08 15.49
N VAL A 183 0.45 -8.10 16.34
CA VAL A 183 0.70 -8.34 17.77
C VAL A 183 -0.62 -8.57 18.50
N TYR A 184 -1.00 -9.84 18.64
CA TYR A 184 -2.11 -10.23 19.51
C TYR A 184 -1.64 -10.28 20.97
N PRO A 185 -2.30 -9.57 21.90
CA PRO A 185 -1.99 -9.71 23.32
C PRO A 185 -2.28 -11.14 23.76
N ILE A 186 -1.33 -11.75 24.48
CA ILE A 186 -1.63 -12.96 25.26
C ILE A 186 -2.60 -12.51 26.35
N VAL A 187 -3.88 -12.87 26.22
CA VAL A 187 -4.85 -12.69 27.31
C VAL A 187 -4.52 -13.77 28.33
N PRO A 188 -3.93 -13.44 29.51
CA PRO A 188 -3.66 -14.45 30.52
C PRO A 188 -4.98 -15.11 30.94
N HIS A 189 -4.94 -16.41 31.22
CA HIS A 189 -6.05 -17.08 31.88
C HIS A 189 -6.23 -16.41 33.25
N GLY A 190 -7.37 -15.72 33.43
CA GLY A 190 -7.77 -15.16 34.72
C GLY A 190 -8.10 -16.25 35.74
#